data_AF-A0A661R148-F1
#
_entry.id   AF-A0A661R148-F1
#
_cell.length_a   1.000
_cell.length_b   1.000
_cell.length_c   1.000
_cell.angle_alpha   90.00
_cell.angle_beta   90.00
_cell.angle_gamma   90.00
#
_symmetry.space_group_name_H-M   'P 1'
#
loop_
_entity.id
_entity.type
_entity.pdbx_description
1 polymer ?
#
loop_
_entity_poly.entity_id
_entity_poly.type
_entity_poly.pdbx_seq_one_letter_code
_entity_poly.pdbx_strand_id
1 'polypeptide(L)'
;MPEKPSFASEYRREQVELVRQTCLYVATKLGDLLEEFVVVGGLVPSLLIPEKSLSQSEDAHAGTMDLDLGLSLALLDAHRYEDLTSRLRRAGFEPDVNEAGNPTFQRWKIQPSPDLKVTVDFVIPPSFGEDKGGNLRHIERDFAAVITPGLHLAFKDRCRISIRGDTII
;
A
#
# COMPACT_ATOMS: atom_id res chain seq x y z
N MET A 1 -4.79 11.69 11.13
CA MET A 1 -3.39 11.59 10.70
C MET A 1 -2.81 13.00 10.71
N PRO A 2 -1.51 13.19 10.99
CA PRO A 2 -0.89 14.48 10.66
C PRO A 2 -1.11 14.76 9.17
N GLU A 3 -1.27 16.03 8.80
CA GLU A 3 -1.41 16.43 7.39
C GLU A 3 -0.23 15.89 6.57
N LYS A 4 -0.51 15.53 5.31
CA LYS A 4 0.55 15.07 4.40
C LYS A 4 1.59 16.19 4.28
N PRO A 5 2.88 15.90 4.52
CA PRO A 5 3.89 16.93 4.53
C PRO A 5 3.98 17.63 3.18
N SER A 6 4.13 18.95 3.21
CA SER A 6 4.25 19.79 2.02
C SER A 6 5.68 19.80 1.48
N PHE A 7 6.66 19.51 2.33
CA PHE A 7 8.09 19.51 1.99
C PHE A 7 8.75 18.17 2.31
N ALA A 8 9.75 17.80 1.51
CA ALA A 8 10.51 16.56 1.70
C ALA A 8 11.16 16.47 3.11
N SER A 9 11.61 17.60 3.66
CA SER A 9 12.25 17.69 4.98
C SER A 9 11.31 17.40 6.16
N GLU A 10 10.00 17.38 5.93
CA GLU A 10 9.00 17.19 6.98
C GLU A 10 8.60 15.71 7.14
N TYR A 11 9.02 14.84 6.22
CA TYR A 11 8.87 13.40 6.39
C TYR A 11 9.86 12.91 7.46
N ARG A 12 9.34 12.28 8.50
CA ARG A 12 10.16 11.72 9.57
C ARG A 12 10.54 10.28 9.24
N ARG A 13 11.79 9.91 9.50
CA ARG A 13 12.27 8.52 9.33
C ARG A 13 11.41 7.49 10.05
N GLU A 14 10.89 7.85 11.22
CA GLU A 14 9.95 7.01 11.99
C GLU A 14 8.72 6.64 11.15
N GLN A 15 8.15 7.57 10.38
CA GLN A 15 6.95 7.29 9.56
C GLN A 15 7.27 6.31 8.44
N VAL A 16 8.43 6.44 7.81
CA VAL A 16 8.89 5.51 6.76
C VAL A 16 9.08 4.11 7.32
N GLU A 17 9.68 3.99 8.51
CA GLU A 17 9.85 2.68 9.16
C GLU A 17 8.48 2.07 9.50
N LEU A 18 7.51 2.84 10.00
CA LEU A 18 6.16 2.32 10.24
C LEU A 18 5.49 1.80 8.97
N VAL A 19 5.64 2.50 7.85
CA VAL A 19 5.13 2.04 6.54
C VAL A 19 5.86 0.77 6.09
N ARG A 20 7.18 0.67 6.31
CA ARG A 20 7.98 -0.51 6.01
C ARG A 20 7.59 -1.72 6.87
N GLN A 21 7.39 -1.52 8.17
CA GLN A 21 6.89 -2.54 9.11
C GLN A 21 5.47 -2.99 8.74
N THR A 22 4.62 -2.07 8.28
CA THR A 22 3.29 -2.38 7.74
C THR A 22 3.39 -3.22 6.48
N CYS A 23 4.29 -2.88 5.55
CA CYS A 23 4.54 -3.64 4.33
C CYS A 23 4.99 -5.08 4.66
N LEU A 24 5.92 -5.24 5.61
CA LEU A 24 6.32 -6.55 6.10
C LEU A 24 5.14 -7.31 6.71
N TYR A 25 4.36 -6.66 7.56
CA TYR A 25 3.19 -7.26 8.19
C TYR A 25 2.16 -7.75 7.17
N VAL A 26 1.77 -6.90 6.21
CA VAL A 26 0.91 -7.28 5.08
C VAL A 26 1.47 -8.50 4.37
N ALA A 27 2.77 -8.51 4.04
CA ALA A 27 3.38 -9.63 3.35
C ALA A 27 3.26 -10.96 4.13
N THR A 28 3.41 -10.93 5.47
CA THR A 28 3.23 -12.13 6.31
C THR A 28 1.78 -12.64 6.35
N LYS A 29 0.79 -11.77 6.13
CA LYS A 29 -0.64 -12.11 6.20
C LYS A 29 -1.21 -12.54 4.86
N LEU A 30 -0.68 -12.00 3.76
CA LEU A 30 -1.12 -12.36 2.41
C LEU A 30 -0.54 -13.70 1.95
N GLY A 31 0.65 -14.08 2.41
CA GLY A 31 1.18 -15.44 2.23
C GLY A 31 1.23 -15.88 0.76
N ASP A 32 0.43 -16.88 0.40
CA ASP A 32 0.31 -17.41 -0.97
C ASP A 32 -0.29 -16.43 -1.98
N LEU A 33 -0.96 -15.36 -1.53
CA LEU A 33 -1.47 -14.31 -2.41
C LEU A 33 -0.41 -13.31 -2.86
N LEU A 34 0.82 -13.37 -2.32
CA LEU A 34 1.86 -12.36 -2.56
C LEU A 34 2.18 -12.09 -4.03
N GLU A 35 2.10 -13.09 -4.90
CA GLU A 35 2.40 -12.93 -6.33
C GLU A 35 1.38 -12.05 -7.08
N GLU A 36 0.23 -11.81 -6.46
CA GLU A 36 -0.84 -10.97 -6.99
C GLU A 36 -0.73 -9.50 -6.61
N PHE A 37 0.31 -9.16 -5.84
CA PHE A 37 0.54 -7.80 -5.37
C PHE A 37 1.87 -7.28 -5.87
N VAL A 38 1.92 -5.96 -6.04
CA VAL A 38 3.17 -5.23 -6.20
C VAL A 38 3.11 -3.97 -5.35
N VAL A 39 4.17 -3.71 -4.58
CA VAL A 39 4.31 -2.44 -3.86
C VAL A 39 4.62 -1.36 -4.89
N VAL A 40 3.85 -0.27 -4.86
CA VAL A 40 4.04 0.90 -5.73
C VAL A 40 4.16 2.16 -4.87
N GLY A 41 4.27 3.32 -5.52
CA GLY A 41 4.23 4.60 -4.84
C GLY A 41 5.46 4.88 -3.97
N GLY A 42 5.23 5.59 -2.86
CA GLY A 42 6.29 6.27 -2.10
C GLY A 42 7.27 5.33 -1.39
N LEU A 43 6.88 4.11 -1.05
CA LEU A 43 7.78 3.17 -0.36
C LEU A 43 8.85 2.58 -1.31
N VAL A 44 8.57 2.49 -2.61
CA VAL A 44 9.41 1.75 -3.57
C VAL A 44 10.86 2.23 -3.62
N PRO A 45 11.18 3.55 -3.68
CA PRO A 45 12.56 4.00 -3.74
C PRO A 45 13.42 3.50 -2.57
N SER A 46 12.89 3.48 -1.35
CA SER A 46 13.64 3.01 -0.17
C SER A 46 13.83 1.49 -0.13
N LEU A 47 12.99 0.73 -0.84
CA LEU A 47 13.12 -0.72 -0.97
C LEU A 47 14.14 -1.11 -2.05
N LEU A 48 14.19 -0.36 -3.16
CA LEU A 48 15.09 -0.64 -4.28
C LEU A 48 16.50 -0.06 -4.07
N ILE A 49 16.59 1.07 -3.36
CA ILE A 49 17.85 1.80 -3.13
C ILE A 49 18.06 1.89 -1.60
N PRO A 50 18.75 0.92 -0.99
CA PRO A 50 19.04 0.95 0.44
C PRO A 50 19.84 2.21 0.80
N GLU A 51 19.55 2.88 1.94
CA GLU A 51 20.33 4.07 2.34
C GLU A 51 21.84 3.81 2.39
N LYS A 52 22.25 2.58 2.72
CA LYS A 52 23.66 2.17 2.77
C LYS A 52 24.37 2.20 1.42
N SER A 53 23.64 2.22 0.29
CA SER A 53 24.22 2.32 -1.05
C SER A 53 24.39 3.76 -1.53
N LEU A 54 23.86 4.75 -0.79
CA LEU A 54 24.00 6.16 -1.15
C LEU A 54 25.41 6.67 -0.82
N SER A 55 25.99 7.41 -1.75
CA SER A 55 27.22 8.18 -1.53
C SER A 55 26.95 9.41 -0.65
N GLN A 56 28.00 10.02 -0.09
CA GLN A 56 27.86 11.21 0.77
C GLN A 56 27.21 12.42 0.08
N SER A 57 27.15 12.44 -1.25
CA SER A 57 26.56 13.50 -2.06
C SER A 57 25.11 13.23 -2.49
N GLU A 58 24.56 12.07 -2.15
CA GLU A 58 23.20 11.69 -2.53
C GLU A 58 22.24 11.81 -1.34
N ASP A 59 21.12 12.48 -1.57
CA ASP A 59 20.09 12.64 -0.55
C ASP A 59 19.33 11.33 -0.33
N ALA A 60 19.05 11.02 0.93
CA ALA A 60 18.18 9.92 1.29
C ALA A 60 16.75 10.17 0.77
N HIS A 61 16.02 9.09 0.49
CA HIS A 61 14.62 9.20 0.09
C HIS A 61 13.80 9.92 1.18
N ALA A 62 13.01 10.92 0.78
CA ALA A 62 12.26 11.78 1.68
C ALA A 62 11.35 10.98 2.63
N GLY A 63 10.63 10.00 2.11
CA GLY A 63 9.77 9.11 2.89
C GLY A 63 8.35 9.01 2.35
N THR A 64 7.54 8.19 3.01
CA THR A 64 6.11 8.00 2.71
C THR A 64 5.33 7.82 4.01
N MET A 65 4.03 8.09 3.96
CA MET A 65 3.11 7.94 5.10
C MET A 65 2.05 6.85 4.89
N ASP A 66 1.96 6.35 3.66
CA ASP A 66 1.03 5.35 3.19
C ASP A 66 1.77 4.24 2.43
N LEU A 67 1.19 3.05 2.44
CA LEU A 67 1.59 1.91 1.64
C LEU A 67 0.66 1.77 0.44
N ASP A 68 1.17 1.93 -0.78
CA ASP A 68 0.39 1.68 -1.99
C ASP A 68 0.59 0.23 -2.49
N LEU A 69 -0.51 -0.50 -2.63
CA LEU A 69 -0.52 -1.87 -3.13
C LEU A 69 -1.27 -1.96 -4.47
N GLY A 70 -0.53 -2.31 -5.51
CA GLY A 70 -1.09 -2.70 -6.79
C GLY A 70 -1.69 -4.10 -6.72
N LEU A 71 -2.92 -4.24 -7.19
CA LEU A 71 -3.66 -5.49 -7.34
C LEU A 71 -3.58 -6.00 -8.77
N SER A 72 -3.22 -7.26 -8.93
CA SER A 72 -3.27 -7.98 -10.21
C SER A 72 -4.72 -8.16 -10.67
N LEU A 73 -4.95 -8.16 -11.99
CA LEU A 73 -6.27 -8.52 -12.54
C LEU A 73 -6.61 -9.99 -12.31
N ALA A 74 -5.63 -10.86 -12.05
CA ALA A 74 -5.89 -12.26 -11.72
C ALA A 74 -6.55 -12.45 -10.33
N LEU A 75 -6.63 -11.38 -9.53
CA LEU A 75 -7.48 -11.35 -8.33
C LEU A 75 -8.95 -11.10 -8.63
N LEU A 76 -9.34 -10.72 -9.86
CA LEU A 76 -10.74 -10.44 -10.21
C LEU A 76 -11.72 -11.63 -10.06
N ASP A 77 -11.24 -12.81 -9.67
CA ASP A 77 -12.07 -13.88 -9.14
C ASP A 77 -12.58 -13.53 -7.73
N ALA A 78 -13.90 -13.46 -7.57
CA ALA A 78 -14.56 -13.09 -6.31
C ALA A 78 -14.02 -13.87 -5.11
N HIS A 79 -13.72 -15.17 -5.25
CA HIS A 79 -13.20 -15.99 -4.15
C HIS A 79 -11.84 -15.51 -3.64
N ARG A 80 -10.98 -14.99 -4.54
CA ARG A 80 -9.63 -14.53 -4.18
C ARG A 80 -9.67 -13.17 -3.48
N TYR A 81 -10.60 -12.30 -3.88
CA TYR A 81 -10.80 -11.03 -3.16
C TYR A 81 -11.43 -11.22 -1.79
N GLU A 82 -12.40 -12.12 -1.64
CA GLU A 82 -12.98 -12.45 -0.34
C GLU A 82 -11.93 -13.02 0.63
N ASP A 83 -11.01 -13.86 0.14
CA ASP A 83 -9.90 -14.36 0.94
C ASP A 83 -8.93 -13.24 1.32
N LEU A 84 -8.59 -12.33 0.38
CA LEU A 84 -7.78 -11.14 0.64
C LEU A 84 -8.39 -10.27 1.76
N THR A 85 -9.63 -9.82 1.60
CA THR A 85 -10.28 -8.92 2.57
C THR A 85 -10.45 -9.62 3.92
N SER A 86 -10.79 -10.91 3.94
CA SER A 86 -10.88 -11.72 5.16
C SER A 86 -9.53 -11.84 5.89
N ARG A 87 -8.42 -12.00 5.17
CA ARG A 87 -7.06 -12.02 5.76
C ARG A 87 -6.68 -10.66 6.33
N LEU A 88 -6.93 -9.57 5.60
CA LEU A 88 -6.65 -8.20 6.06
C LEU A 88 -7.46 -7.86 7.33
N ARG A 89 -8.76 -8.19 7.37
CA ARG A 89 -9.59 -7.98 8.56
C ARG A 89 -9.11 -8.79 9.77
N ARG A 90 -8.80 -10.07 9.57
CA ARG A 90 -8.23 -10.92 10.65
C ARG A 90 -6.88 -10.39 11.14
N ALA A 91 -6.14 -9.69 10.29
CA ALA A 91 -4.89 -9.04 10.64
C ALA A 91 -5.08 -7.67 11.34
N GLY A 92 -6.31 -7.19 11.51
CA GLY A 92 -6.62 -5.92 12.18
C GLY A 92 -6.68 -4.71 11.26
N PHE A 93 -6.71 -4.92 9.93
CA PHE A 93 -6.98 -3.83 8.99
C PHE A 93 -8.48 -3.60 8.82
N GLU A 94 -8.87 -2.34 8.67
CA GLU A 94 -10.25 -1.94 8.44
C GLU A 94 -10.32 -0.80 7.41
N PRO A 95 -11.45 -0.62 6.70
CA PRO A 95 -11.67 0.54 5.85
C PRO A 95 -11.46 1.85 6.62
N ASP A 96 -10.76 2.79 6.00
CA ASP A 96 -10.55 4.11 6.58
C ASP A 96 -11.77 5.02 6.36
N VAL A 97 -11.81 6.11 7.10
CA VAL A 97 -12.77 7.20 6.93
C VAL A 97 -12.03 8.50 6.67
N ASN A 98 -12.58 9.34 5.79
CA ASN A 98 -12.06 10.68 5.57
C ASN A 98 -12.41 11.62 6.73
N GLU A 99 -11.92 12.85 6.68
CA GLU A 99 -12.13 13.86 7.74
C GLU A 99 -13.60 14.21 7.97
N ALA A 100 -14.44 14.06 6.94
CA ALA A 100 -15.88 14.25 7.03
C ALA A 100 -16.63 13.00 7.56
N GLY A 101 -15.91 11.95 7.96
CA GLY A 101 -16.47 10.71 8.47
C GLY A 101 -17.02 9.77 7.39
N ASN A 102 -16.78 10.05 6.11
CA ASN A 102 -17.24 9.18 5.03
C ASN A 102 -16.24 8.04 4.79
N PRO A 103 -16.70 6.81 4.53
CA PRO A 103 -15.84 5.69 4.18
C PRO A 103 -14.97 5.98 2.94
N THR A 104 -13.72 5.55 2.97
CA THR A 104 -12.81 5.54 1.82
C THR A 104 -12.49 4.10 1.44
N PHE A 105 -13.27 3.53 0.52
CA PHE A 105 -13.22 2.09 0.21
C PHE A 105 -11.88 1.60 -0.36
N GLN A 106 -11.13 2.49 -1.01
CA GLN A 106 -9.79 2.22 -1.55
C GLN A 106 -8.67 2.28 -0.52
N ARG A 107 -8.95 2.79 0.67
CA ARG A 107 -7.96 3.04 1.71
C ARG A 107 -8.34 2.28 2.97
N TRP A 108 -7.47 1.39 3.40
CA TRP A 108 -7.62 0.72 4.68
C TRP A 108 -6.57 1.26 5.65
N LYS A 109 -6.78 1.04 6.94
CA LYS A 109 -5.85 1.45 7.99
C LYS A 109 -5.57 0.30 8.94
N ILE A 110 -4.42 0.39 9.58
CA ILE A 110 -4.08 -0.38 10.78
C ILE A 110 -3.65 0.60 11.88
N GLN A 111 -4.08 0.32 13.10
CA GLN A 111 -3.85 1.20 14.24
C GLN A 111 -3.50 0.38 15.49
N PRO A 112 -2.23 -0.03 15.68
CA PRO A 112 -1.80 -0.80 16.85
C PRO A 112 -1.92 -0.03 18.18
N SER A 113 -1.87 1.30 18.14
CA SER A 113 -2.05 2.16 19.31
C SER A 113 -2.78 3.45 18.93
N PRO A 114 -3.37 4.19 19.89
CA PRO A 114 -4.14 5.40 19.61
C PRO A 114 -3.39 6.43 18.75
N ASP A 115 -2.08 6.57 18.95
CA ASP A 115 -1.26 7.58 18.29
C ASP A 115 -0.59 7.09 16.99
N LEU A 116 -0.74 5.80 16.66
CA LEU A 116 -0.05 5.17 15.55
C LEU A 116 -1.05 4.61 14.55
N LYS A 117 -1.23 5.33 13.44
CA LYS A 117 -2.08 4.90 12.32
C LYS A 117 -1.25 4.89 11.04
N VAL A 118 -1.30 3.79 10.29
CA VAL A 118 -0.76 3.67 8.94
C VAL A 118 -1.89 3.30 7.99
N THR A 119 -1.89 3.88 6.78
CA THR A 119 -2.88 3.58 5.74
C THR A 119 -2.28 2.75 4.62
N VAL A 120 -3.11 1.90 4.04
CA VAL A 120 -2.82 1.07 2.87
C VAL A 120 -3.81 1.46 1.78
N ASP A 121 -3.31 1.98 0.69
CA ASP A 121 -4.10 2.37 -0.48
C ASP A 121 -4.00 1.29 -1.57
N PHE A 122 -5.13 0.92 -2.13
CA PHE A 122 -5.21 -0.13 -3.15
C PHE A 122 -5.42 0.47 -4.54
N VAL A 123 -4.65 -0.01 -5.50
CA VAL A 123 -4.73 0.40 -6.90
C VAL A 123 -4.85 -0.81 -7.82
N ILE A 124 -5.56 -0.69 -8.94
CA ILE A 124 -5.83 -1.79 -9.88
C ILE A 124 -5.70 -1.28 -11.32
N PRO A 125 -5.16 -2.06 -12.28
CA PRO A 125 -5.15 -1.59 -13.66
C PRO A 125 -6.57 -1.57 -14.23
N PRO A 126 -6.82 -0.81 -15.31
CA PRO A 126 -8.08 -0.88 -16.02
C PRO A 126 -8.31 -2.29 -16.57
N SER A 127 -9.56 -2.74 -16.52
CA SER A 127 -10.04 -4.07 -16.99
C SER A 127 -11.22 -3.99 -17.96
N PHE A 128 -11.90 -2.84 -18.04
CA PHE A 128 -12.98 -2.59 -19.00
C PHE A 128 -12.66 -1.38 -19.88
N GLY A 129 -13.21 -1.35 -21.10
CA GLY A 129 -12.94 -0.27 -22.06
C GLY A 129 -13.43 1.12 -21.61
N GLU A 130 -14.38 1.16 -20.68
CA GLU A 130 -14.94 2.42 -20.13
C GLU A 130 -14.21 2.90 -18.86
N ASP A 131 -13.22 2.13 -18.37
CA ASP A 131 -12.49 2.48 -17.17
C ASP A 131 -11.73 3.80 -17.34
N LYS A 132 -11.92 4.70 -16.38
CA LYS A 132 -11.22 5.98 -16.31
C LYS A 132 -10.26 5.96 -15.14
N GLY A 133 -9.03 6.42 -15.38
CA GLY A 133 -8.04 6.57 -14.32
C GLY A 133 -8.53 7.48 -13.20
N GLY A 134 -8.23 7.11 -11.95
CA GLY A 134 -8.68 7.81 -10.75
C GLY A 134 -10.07 7.41 -10.24
N ASN A 135 -10.89 6.74 -11.05
CA ASN A 135 -12.16 6.20 -10.57
C ASN A 135 -11.94 4.99 -9.66
N LEU A 136 -12.93 4.71 -8.80
CA LEU A 136 -12.90 3.51 -7.95
C LEU A 136 -13.48 2.31 -8.69
N ARG A 137 -12.76 1.19 -8.64
CA ARG A 137 -13.30 -0.14 -8.90
C ARG A 137 -13.79 -0.72 -7.60
N HIS A 138 -15.11 -0.82 -7.42
CA HIS A 138 -15.69 -1.58 -6.32
C HIS A 138 -15.44 -3.07 -6.52
N ILE A 139 -14.93 -3.72 -5.48
CA ILE A 139 -14.60 -5.14 -5.45
C ILE A 139 -15.56 -5.86 -4.51
N GLU A 140 -15.74 -5.31 -3.31
CA GLU A 140 -16.77 -5.70 -2.36
C GLU A 140 -17.56 -4.48 -1.88
N ARG A 141 -18.52 -4.69 -0.97
CA ARG A 141 -19.40 -3.65 -0.44
C ARG A 141 -18.63 -2.47 0.19
N ASP A 142 -17.53 -2.74 0.86
CA ASP A 142 -16.70 -1.76 1.57
C ASP A 142 -15.22 -1.82 1.16
N PHE A 143 -14.94 -2.42 0.00
CA PHE A 143 -13.60 -2.53 -0.56
C PHE A 143 -13.57 -2.14 -2.03
N ALA A 144 -12.66 -1.24 -2.36
CA ALA A 144 -12.42 -0.79 -3.72
C ALA A 144 -10.91 -0.64 -3.97
N ALA A 145 -10.55 -0.40 -5.22
CA ALA A 145 -9.21 0.03 -5.60
C ALA A 145 -9.29 1.17 -6.62
N VAL A 146 -8.32 2.08 -6.61
CA VAL A 146 -8.25 3.16 -7.60
C VAL A 146 -7.80 2.56 -8.94
N ILE A 147 -8.53 2.85 -10.00
CA ILE A 147 -8.15 2.49 -11.36
C ILE A 147 -6.92 3.32 -11.75
N THR A 148 -5.81 2.65 -12.01
CA THR A 148 -4.51 3.26 -12.30
C THR A 148 -3.99 2.77 -13.66
N PRO A 149 -4.19 3.55 -14.74
CA PRO A 149 -3.61 3.26 -16.04
C PRO A 149 -2.09 3.09 -15.96
N GLY A 150 -1.55 2.11 -16.67
CA GLY A 150 -0.12 1.79 -16.63
C GLY A 150 0.33 0.88 -15.49
N LEU A 151 -0.51 0.63 -14.47
CA LEU A 151 -0.13 -0.24 -13.34
C LEU A 151 0.30 -1.65 -13.76
N HIS A 152 -0.25 -2.17 -14.87
CA HIS A 152 0.14 -3.45 -15.45
C HIS A 152 1.65 -3.54 -15.78
N LEU A 153 2.34 -2.41 -15.99
CA LEU A 153 3.79 -2.37 -16.20
C LEU A 153 4.56 -2.73 -14.94
N ALA A 154 4.08 -2.30 -13.76
CA ALA A 154 4.68 -2.64 -12.47
C ALA A 154 4.59 -4.15 -12.18
N PHE A 155 3.65 -4.88 -12.80
CA PHE A 155 3.60 -6.34 -12.71
C PHE A 155 4.55 -7.05 -13.68
N LYS A 156 4.91 -6.40 -14.79
CA LYS A 156 5.81 -6.94 -15.83
C LYS A 156 7.28 -6.79 -15.48
N ASP A 157 7.65 -5.62 -14.96
CA ASP A 157 9.03 -5.29 -14.59
C ASP A 157 9.10 -4.96 -13.10
N ARG A 158 9.20 -6.02 -12.28
CA ARG A 158 9.28 -5.93 -10.82
C ARG A 158 10.53 -6.61 -10.30
N CYS A 159 11.03 -6.08 -9.19
CA CYS A 159 12.10 -6.71 -8.42
C CYS A 159 11.51 -7.39 -7.17
N ARG A 160 11.98 -8.61 -6.87
CA ARG A 160 11.66 -9.27 -5.60
C ARG A 160 12.64 -8.82 -4.54
N ILE A 161 12.15 -8.10 -3.53
CA ILE A 161 12.95 -7.60 -2.42
C ILE A 161 12.67 -8.43 -1.16
N SER A 162 13.74 -8.85 -0.46
CA SER A 162 13.60 -9.45 0.87
C SER A 162 13.58 -8.36 1.92
N ILE A 163 12.46 -8.27 2.65
CA ILE A 163 12.30 -7.37 3.80
C ILE A 163 12.51 -8.18 5.08
N ARG A 164 13.23 -7.60 6.05
CA ARG A 164 13.48 -8.18 7.38
C ARG A 164 13.34 -7.09 8.45
N GLY A 165 12.97 -7.48 9.65
CA GLY A 165 12.77 -6.59 10.79
C GLY A 165 11.50 -6.95 11.55
N ASP A 166 11.01 -6.00 12.33
CA ASP A 166 9.79 -6.15 13.11
C ASP A 166 8.55 -5.78 12.28
N THR A 167 7.40 -6.34 12.66
CA THR A 167 6.10 -5.93 12.12
C THR A 167 5.56 -4.73 12.89
N ILE A 168 4.52 -4.09 12.35
CA ILE A 168 3.84 -2.96 13.01
C ILE A 168 3.05 -3.39 14.27
N ILE A 169 2.80 -4.69 14.43
CA ILE A 169 2.21 -5.33 15.61
C ILE A 169 3.31 -6.01 16.41
#